data_AF-A0A2M7GB21-F1
#
_entry.id   AF-A0A2M7GB21-F1
#
_cell.length_a   1.000
_cell.length_b   1.000
_cell.length_c   1.000
_cell.angle_alpha   90.00
_cell.angle_beta   90.00
_cell.angle_gamma   90.00
#
_symmetry.space_group_name_H-M   'P 1'
#
loop_
_entity.id
_entity.type
_entity.pdbx_description
1 polymer ?
#
loop_
_entity_poly.entity_id
_entity_poly.type
_entity_poly.pdbx_seq_one_letter_code
_entity_poly.pdbx_strand_id
1 'polypeptide(L)'
;MGVVLGIPLVLAAIYITMMMNNQRLTDYYDPASLIVVLGGSLGSAAVGSGFGMLFKLPVLYWQAIMPYPTRQELVVVDMKRMADKARSGGLPALTSEIPTAPNEFVRRGIKLLVAGTDSEIVRTIMEAELTSAETRHGNNVGFLDALAGYFPTFGMLGTVLGIVQAMGNLDDMAALGNALALALLTTLYGVFFANVFVLPVSGKLKSKNTVEALVKGMYIDGMLAIQAGSTADTIDKVMKSYVDEKMRAKIEGGKIGKKKTDKHIEYTTYMNPQDQERALALMAEVKKHTEAKEIGIEDVKLMLAELINEADDKTLTKDFANEYMKYKPVKKLPKGSKMKGKKRKKGGAGGKKRRIADD
;
A
#
# COMPACT_ATOMS: atom_id res chain seq x y z
N MET A 1 -2.79 -0.56 -8.83
CA MET A 1 -3.87 -0.52 -9.84
C MET A 1 -3.45 0.33 -11.04
N GLY A 2 -3.34 1.66 -10.96
CA GLY A 2 -3.04 2.53 -12.11
C GLY A 2 -1.83 2.13 -12.98
N VAL A 3 -0.63 1.94 -12.39
CA VAL A 3 0.58 1.53 -13.15
C VAL A 3 0.46 0.11 -13.69
N VAL A 4 -0.10 -0.80 -12.88
CA VAL A 4 -0.25 -2.23 -13.21
C VAL A 4 -1.27 -2.46 -14.33
N LEU A 5 -2.29 -1.61 -14.46
CA LEU A 5 -3.31 -1.70 -15.52
C LEU A 5 -3.00 -0.78 -16.71
N GLY A 6 -2.38 0.37 -16.47
CA GLY A 6 -2.09 1.37 -17.48
C GLY A 6 -0.97 0.96 -18.44
N ILE A 7 0.14 0.42 -17.94
CA ILE A 7 1.25 -0.02 -18.81
C ILE A 7 0.79 -1.13 -19.77
N PRO A 8 0.11 -2.21 -19.33
CA PRO A 8 -0.40 -3.21 -20.25
C PRO A 8 -1.40 -2.66 -21.27
N LEU A 9 -2.21 -1.66 -20.91
CA LEU A 9 -3.15 -1.03 -21.84
C LEU A 9 -2.43 -0.28 -22.95
N VAL A 10 -1.38 0.49 -22.62
CA VAL A 10 -0.54 1.18 -23.62
C VAL A 10 0.15 0.17 -24.53
N LEU A 11 0.73 -0.89 -23.95
CA LEU A 11 1.38 -1.94 -24.73
C LEU A 11 0.39 -2.70 -25.62
N ALA A 12 -0.82 -2.97 -25.14
CA ALA A 12 -1.88 -3.61 -25.92
C ALA A 12 -2.32 -2.74 -27.09
N ALA A 13 -2.47 -1.42 -26.90
CA ALA A 13 -2.81 -0.51 -27.98
C ALA A 13 -1.75 -0.52 -29.08
N ILE A 14 -0.47 -0.43 -28.72
CA ILE A 14 0.66 -0.51 -29.66
C ILE A 14 0.65 -1.85 -30.38
N TYR A 15 0.49 -2.96 -29.64
CA TYR A 15 0.50 -4.31 -30.21
C TYR A 15 -0.66 -4.56 -31.18
N ILE A 16 -1.86 -4.07 -30.87
CA ILE A 16 -3.03 -4.17 -31.76
C ILE A 16 -2.76 -3.41 -33.07
N THR A 17 -2.20 -2.20 -32.99
CA THR A 17 -1.83 -1.43 -34.19
C THR A 17 -0.80 -2.19 -35.05
N MET A 18 0.19 -2.84 -34.44
CA MET A 18 1.17 -3.64 -35.17
C MET A 18 0.53 -4.83 -35.90
N MET A 19 -0.43 -5.51 -35.25
CA MET A 19 -1.17 -6.62 -35.89
C MET A 19 -2.05 -6.14 -37.04
N MET A 20 -2.72 -4.99 -36.90
CA MET A 20 -3.53 -4.42 -37.98
C MET A 20 -2.71 -4.08 -39.23
N ASN A 21 -1.45 -3.71 -39.05
CA ASN A 21 -0.54 -3.35 -40.13
C ASN A 21 0.32 -4.53 -40.63
N ASN A 22 0.09 -5.76 -40.14
CA ASN A 22 0.90 -6.95 -40.46
C ASN A 22 2.42 -6.76 -40.19
N GLN A 23 2.80 -5.93 -39.21
CA GLN A 23 4.19 -5.64 -38.89
C GLN A 23 4.73 -6.59 -37.83
N ARG A 24 6.01 -6.98 -37.95
CA ARG A 24 6.67 -7.84 -36.96
C ARG A 24 7.37 -6.99 -35.92
N LEU A 25 7.46 -7.50 -34.68
CA LEU A 25 8.23 -6.85 -33.60
C LEU A 25 9.72 -6.69 -33.96
N THR A 26 10.26 -7.59 -34.77
CA THR A 26 11.65 -7.54 -35.27
C THR A 26 11.93 -6.31 -36.13
N ASP A 27 10.91 -5.75 -36.79
CA ASP A 27 11.07 -4.62 -37.70
C ASP A 27 11.36 -3.32 -36.93
N TYR A 28 11.01 -3.29 -35.66
CA TYR A 28 11.25 -2.19 -34.73
C TYR A 28 12.43 -2.44 -33.82
N TYR A 29 13.27 -3.44 -34.07
CA TYR A 29 14.43 -3.74 -33.25
C TYR A 29 15.70 -3.32 -33.99
N ASP A 30 16.23 -2.14 -33.64
CA ASP A 30 17.53 -1.67 -34.09
C ASP A 30 18.46 -1.42 -32.89
N PRO A 31 19.53 -2.24 -32.74
CA PRO A 31 20.51 -2.07 -31.68
C PRO A 31 21.19 -0.70 -31.69
N ALA A 32 21.47 -0.11 -32.87
CA ALA A 32 22.15 1.18 -32.96
C ALA A 32 21.28 2.30 -32.36
N SER A 33 20.01 2.34 -32.74
CA SER A 33 19.01 3.26 -32.18
C SER A 33 18.87 3.12 -30.66
N LEU A 34 18.84 1.87 -30.15
CA LEU A 34 18.74 1.62 -28.70
C LEU A 34 19.97 2.12 -27.94
N ILE A 35 21.17 1.90 -28.48
CA ILE A 35 22.42 2.33 -27.83
C ILE A 35 22.47 3.86 -27.73
N VAL A 36 22.10 4.58 -28.79
CA VAL A 36 22.08 6.06 -28.78
C VAL A 36 21.10 6.57 -27.72
N VAL A 37 19.89 6.04 -27.70
CA VAL A 37 18.83 6.51 -26.79
C VAL A 37 19.08 6.10 -25.35
N LEU A 38 19.27 4.80 -25.07
CA LEU A 38 19.49 4.30 -23.71
C LEU A 38 20.85 4.71 -23.18
N GLY A 39 21.91 4.50 -23.96
CA GLY A 39 23.28 4.83 -23.57
C GLY A 39 23.47 6.33 -23.36
N GLY A 40 22.96 7.15 -24.29
CA GLY A 40 22.98 8.61 -24.16
C GLY A 40 22.19 9.10 -22.95
N SER A 41 20.96 8.62 -22.77
CA SER A 41 20.10 9.08 -21.68
C SER A 41 20.60 8.67 -20.30
N LEU A 42 21.04 7.41 -20.14
CA LEU A 42 21.62 6.92 -18.89
C LEU A 42 22.98 7.56 -18.61
N GLY A 43 23.79 7.80 -19.65
CA GLY A 43 25.06 8.51 -19.54
C GLY A 43 24.86 9.96 -19.05
N SER A 44 23.94 10.70 -19.66
CA SER A 44 23.59 12.06 -19.22
C SER A 44 22.99 12.08 -17.82
N ALA A 45 22.18 11.09 -17.46
CA ALA A 45 21.66 10.96 -16.10
C ALA A 45 22.78 10.68 -15.08
N ALA A 46 23.79 9.88 -15.43
CA ALA A 46 24.96 9.67 -14.58
C ALA A 46 25.79 10.95 -14.39
N VAL A 47 25.94 11.76 -15.45
CA VAL A 47 26.62 13.06 -15.38
C VAL A 47 25.85 14.03 -14.47
N GLY A 48 24.52 14.09 -14.60
CA GLY A 48 23.69 15.04 -13.86
C GLY A 48 23.43 14.67 -12.39
N SER A 49 23.26 13.39 -12.07
CA SER A 49 22.81 12.94 -10.74
C SER A 49 23.77 11.96 -10.05
N GLY A 50 24.91 11.67 -10.67
CA GLY A 50 25.89 10.71 -10.18
C GLY A 50 25.54 9.26 -10.51
N PHE A 51 26.57 8.46 -10.76
CA PHE A 51 26.44 7.08 -11.20
C PHE A 51 25.71 6.18 -10.18
N GLY A 52 25.83 6.48 -8.88
CA GLY A 52 25.15 5.74 -7.81
C GLY A 52 23.62 5.80 -7.88
N MET A 53 23.05 6.81 -8.55
CA MET A 53 21.60 6.96 -8.67
C MET A 53 20.99 6.02 -9.71
N LEU A 54 21.75 5.64 -10.75
CA LEU A 54 21.33 4.64 -11.73
C LEU A 54 21.03 3.29 -11.07
N PHE A 55 21.85 2.88 -10.09
CA PHE A 55 21.62 1.63 -9.34
C PHE A 55 20.38 1.67 -8.44
N LYS A 56 19.82 2.85 -8.16
CA LYS A 56 18.58 2.99 -7.39
C LYS A 56 17.34 2.81 -8.26
N LEU A 57 17.44 2.82 -9.59
CA LEU A 57 16.29 2.67 -10.49
C LEU A 57 15.40 1.46 -10.16
N PRO A 58 15.91 0.23 -9.99
CA PRO A 58 15.06 -0.92 -9.68
C PRO A 58 14.28 -0.75 -8.37
N VAL A 59 14.93 -0.15 -7.36
CA VAL A 59 14.31 0.13 -6.06
C VAL A 59 13.21 1.19 -6.20
N LEU A 60 13.43 2.24 -6.98
CA LEU A 60 12.43 3.28 -7.23
C LEU A 60 11.19 2.74 -7.97
N TYR A 61 11.40 1.88 -8.97
CA TYR A 61 10.31 1.19 -9.66
C TYR A 61 9.50 0.33 -8.70
N TRP A 62 10.17 -0.47 -7.88
CA TRP A 62 9.53 -1.31 -6.87
C TRP A 62 8.72 -0.47 -5.87
N GLN A 63 9.34 0.60 -5.36
CA GLN A 63 8.70 1.55 -4.45
C GLN A 63 7.50 2.23 -5.10
N ALA A 64 7.49 2.52 -6.40
CA ALA A 64 6.35 3.13 -7.07
C ALA A 64 5.14 2.19 -7.16
N ILE A 65 5.36 0.90 -7.40
CA ILE A 65 4.30 -0.11 -7.57
C ILE A 65 3.68 -0.51 -6.22
N MET A 66 4.48 -0.63 -5.16
CA MET A 66 4.00 -1.06 -3.85
C MET A 66 2.96 -0.10 -3.24
N PRO A 67 1.88 -0.56 -2.59
CA PRO A 67 0.97 0.34 -1.90
C PRO A 67 1.66 1.03 -0.70
N TYR A 68 1.33 2.29 -0.45
CA TYR A 68 1.78 2.98 0.77
C TYR A 68 0.88 2.54 1.93
N PRO A 69 1.44 2.08 3.07
CA PRO A 69 0.68 1.41 4.12
C PRO A 69 -0.20 2.36 4.94
N THR A 70 0.20 3.62 5.11
CA THR A 70 -0.50 4.55 6.01
C THR A 70 -1.56 5.35 5.27
N ARG A 71 -2.82 5.19 5.68
CA ARG A 71 -3.96 5.98 5.21
C ARG A 71 -4.25 7.10 6.19
N GLN A 72 -4.67 8.27 5.69
CA GLN A 72 -5.07 9.42 6.51
C GLN A 72 -6.13 9.07 7.56
N GLU A 73 -7.04 8.16 7.22
CA GLU A 73 -8.10 7.65 8.11
C GLU A 73 -7.52 7.02 9.39
N LEU A 74 -6.42 6.28 9.27
CA LEU A 74 -5.77 5.62 10.40
C LEU A 74 -5.10 6.64 11.33
N VAL A 75 -4.59 7.73 10.77
CA VAL A 75 -3.96 8.81 11.55
C VAL A 75 -4.98 9.43 12.52
N VAL A 76 -6.20 9.69 12.07
CA VAL A 76 -7.27 10.24 12.92
C VAL A 76 -7.55 9.32 14.11
N VAL A 77 -7.70 8.02 13.84
CA VAL A 77 -7.99 7.00 14.86
C VAL A 77 -6.82 6.87 15.85
N ASP A 78 -5.60 6.82 15.35
CA ASP A 78 -4.39 6.72 16.16
C ASP A 78 -4.22 7.96 17.06
N MET A 79 -4.40 9.17 16.51
CA MET A 79 -4.29 10.42 17.27
C MET A 79 -5.36 10.53 18.34
N LYS A 80 -6.61 10.14 18.04
CA LYS A 80 -7.68 10.10 19.03
C LYS A 80 -7.38 9.13 20.17
N ARG A 81 -6.92 7.90 19.83
CA ARG A 81 -6.53 6.88 20.81
C ARG A 81 -5.40 7.36 21.71
N MET A 82 -4.38 7.99 21.13
CA MET A 82 -3.26 8.55 21.89
C MET A 82 -3.70 9.72 22.79
N ALA A 83 -4.59 10.59 22.30
CA ALA A 83 -5.14 11.69 23.09
C ALA A 83 -5.92 11.21 24.33
N ASP A 84 -6.78 10.20 24.17
CA ASP A 84 -7.56 9.63 25.28
C ASP A 84 -6.63 9.00 26.34
N LYS A 85 -5.59 8.29 25.92
CA LYS A 85 -4.57 7.72 26.82
C LYS A 85 -3.76 8.79 27.54
N ALA A 86 -3.28 9.79 26.81
CA ALA A 86 -2.50 10.89 27.38
C ALA A 86 -3.31 11.71 28.39
N ARG A 87 -4.62 11.86 28.17
CA ARG A 87 -5.51 12.56 29.11
C ARG A 87 -5.76 11.77 30.39
N SER A 88 -5.89 10.45 30.27
CA SER A 88 -6.21 9.55 31.40
C SER A 88 -5.00 9.28 32.29
N GLY A 89 -3.82 9.11 31.70
CA GLY A 89 -2.61 8.68 32.40
C GLY A 89 -1.40 9.61 32.22
N GLY A 90 -1.59 10.80 31.66
CA GLY A 90 -0.50 11.72 31.31
C GLY A 90 0.33 11.25 30.11
N LEU A 91 1.32 12.06 29.70
CA LEU A 91 2.23 11.72 28.61
C LEU A 91 2.97 10.37 28.79
N PRO A 92 3.38 9.95 30.00
CA PRO A 92 4.04 8.65 30.19
C PRO A 92 3.18 7.44 29.78
N ALA A 93 1.84 7.56 29.81
CA ALA A 93 0.93 6.48 29.37
C ALA A 93 1.08 6.14 27.88
N LEU A 94 1.60 7.08 27.08
CA LEU A 94 1.90 6.87 25.65
C LEU A 94 3.04 5.88 25.42
N THR A 95 3.81 5.51 26.45
CA THR A 95 4.85 4.46 26.34
C THR A 95 4.27 3.14 25.81
N SER A 96 3.01 2.84 26.16
CA SER A 96 2.30 1.66 25.67
C SER A 96 2.03 1.66 24.16
N GLU A 97 2.13 2.81 23.48
CA GLU A 97 1.89 2.96 22.04
C GLU A 97 3.18 2.88 21.20
N ILE A 98 4.36 2.89 21.83
CA ILE A 98 5.66 2.80 21.13
C ILE A 98 5.80 1.49 20.32
N PRO A 99 5.39 0.30 20.84
CA PRO A 99 5.51 -0.95 20.09
C PRO A 99 4.55 -1.03 18.90
N THR A 100 3.36 -0.43 19.04
CA THR A 100 2.28 -0.43 18.04
C THR A 100 2.36 0.73 17.04
N ALA A 101 3.40 1.57 17.15
CA ALA A 101 3.60 2.70 16.26
C ALA A 101 3.75 2.25 14.80
N PRO A 102 3.08 2.92 13.84
CA PRO A 102 3.02 2.48 12.44
C PRO A 102 4.36 2.63 11.70
N ASN A 103 5.24 3.53 12.15
CA ASN A 103 6.55 3.75 11.57
C ASN A 103 7.51 4.39 12.60
N GLU A 104 8.80 4.45 12.25
CA GLU A 104 9.84 5.05 13.11
C GLU A 104 9.61 6.53 13.40
N PHE A 105 9.04 7.28 12.45
CA PHE A 105 8.74 8.70 12.62
C PHE A 105 7.75 8.92 13.78
N VAL A 106 6.63 8.18 13.78
CA VAL A 106 5.62 8.24 14.85
C VAL A 106 6.20 7.73 16.17
N ARG A 107 6.96 6.63 16.13
CA ARG A 107 7.63 6.07 17.30
C ARG A 107 8.55 7.09 17.97
N ARG A 108 9.30 7.86 17.17
CA ARG A 108 10.21 8.90 17.66
C ARG A 108 9.45 10.05 18.28
N GLY A 109 8.38 10.51 17.64
CA GLY A 109 7.50 11.55 18.19
C GLY A 109 6.89 11.16 19.54
N ILE A 110 6.38 9.93 19.67
CA ILE A 110 5.87 9.42 20.96
C ILE A 110 6.96 9.43 22.04
N LYS A 111 8.18 9.02 21.72
CA LYS A 111 9.31 9.05 22.67
C LYS A 111 9.65 10.47 23.14
N LEU A 112 9.60 11.46 22.25
CA LEU A 112 9.85 12.85 22.59
C LEU A 112 8.79 13.41 23.55
N LEU A 113 7.52 13.04 23.33
CA LEU A 113 6.40 13.40 24.21
C LEU A 113 6.54 12.76 25.60
N VAL A 114 6.84 11.45 25.66
CA VAL A 114 7.04 10.72 26.92
C VAL A 114 8.20 11.29 27.72
N ALA A 115 9.26 11.74 27.04
CA ALA A 115 10.41 12.38 27.68
C ALA A 115 10.12 13.78 28.23
N GLY A 116 8.94 14.36 27.98
CA GLY A 116 8.58 15.71 28.43
C GLY A 116 9.35 16.81 27.71
N THR A 117 9.80 16.56 26.48
CA THR A 117 10.51 17.54 25.65
C THR A 117 9.61 18.74 25.36
N ASP A 118 10.12 19.97 25.38
CA ASP A 118 9.35 21.18 25.06
C ASP A 118 8.71 21.14 23.65
N SER A 119 7.51 21.71 23.50
CA SER A 119 6.75 21.63 22.24
C SER A 119 7.44 22.25 21.04
N GLU A 120 8.21 23.33 21.23
CA GLU A 120 8.96 23.96 20.14
C GLU A 120 10.11 23.05 19.67
N ILE A 121 10.75 22.35 20.61
CA ILE A 121 11.82 21.40 20.29
C ILE A 121 11.24 20.16 19.60
N VAL A 122 10.10 19.63 20.09
CA VAL A 122 9.39 18.51 19.45
C VAL A 122 9.03 18.88 18.00
N ARG A 123 8.43 20.05 17.80
CA ARG A 123 8.11 20.59 16.47
C ARG A 123 9.36 20.64 15.60
N THR A 124 10.41 21.29 16.06
CA THR A 124 11.65 21.48 15.31
C THR A 124 12.26 20.16 14.86
N ILE A 125 12.34 19.16 15.75
CA ILE A 125 12.92 17.84 15.43
C ILE A 125 12.06 17.11 14.40
N MET A 126 10.74 17.10 14.58
CA MET A 126 9.84 16.34 13.73
C MET A 126 9.67 17.00 12.35
N GLU A 127 9.61 18.33 12.28
CA GLU A 127 9.59 19.10 11.03
C GLU A 127 10.91 18.91 10.26
N ALA A 128 12.07 18.92 10.94
CA ALA A 128 13.35 18.63 10.30
C ALA A 128 13.38 17.21 9.70
N GLU A 129 12.81 16.22 10.37
CA GLU A 129 12.72 14.85 9.86
C GLU A 129 11.76 14.75 8.65
N LEU A 130 10.64 15.48 8.68
CA LEU A 130 9.73 15.63 7.55
C LEU A 130 10.46 16.25 6.34
N THR A 131 11.09 17.41 6.50
CA THR A 131 11.82 18.09 5.41
C THR A 131 12.96 17.24 4.87
N SER A 132 13.67 16.50 5.74
CA SER A 132 14.72 15.56 5.31
C SER A 132 14.16 14.43 4.45
N ALA A 133 13.00 13.87 4.82
CA ALA A 133 12.33 12.86 4.03
C ALA A 133 11.88 13.42 2.68
N GLU A 134 11.22 14.58 2.66
CA GLU A 134 10.78 15.24 1.42
C GLU A 134 11.95 15.55 0.49
N THR A 135 13.07 16.04 1.02
CA THR A 135 14.28 16.32 0.23
C THR A 135 14.82 15.04 -0.39
N ARG A 136 14.90 13.95 0.37
CA ARG A 136 15.38 12.65 -0.13
C ARG A 136 14.48 12.10 -1.23
N HIS A 137 13.16 12.16 -1.05
CA HIS A 137 12.20 11.71 -2.07
C HIS A 137 12.20 12.64 -3.29
N GLY A 138 12.32 13.95 -3.07
CA GLY A 138 12.43 14.98 -4.10
C GLY A 138 13.66 14.77 -4.99
N ASN A 139 14.81 14.43 -4.41
CA ASN A 139 16.02 14.11 -5.19
C ASN A 139 15.81 12.87 -6.08
N ASN A 140 15.18 11.81 -5.55
CA ASN A 140 14.88 10.61 -6.35
C ASN A 140 13.90 10.90 -7.49
N VAL A 141 12.90 11.73 -7.23
CA VAL A 141 11.92 12.17 -8.23
C VAL A 141 12.57 13.06 -9.29
N GLY A 142 13.37 14.04 -8.87
CA GLY A 142 14.07 14.95 -9.77
C GLY A 142 15.01 14.21 -10.73
N PHE A 143 15.68 13.16 -10.24
CA PHE A 143 16.45 12.26 -11.08
C PHE A 143 15.61 11.56 -12.15
N LEU A 144 14.43 11.03 -11.79
CA LEU A 144 13.53 10.40 -12.76
C LEU A 144 12.98 11.41 -13.77
N ASP A 145 12.68 12.63 -13.34
CA ASP A 145 12.23 13.71 -14.24
C ASP A 145 13.34 14.08 -15.23
N ALA A 146 14.58 14.22 -14.76
CA ALA A 146 15.73 14.49 -15.62
C ALA A 146 15.95 13.35 -16.62
N LEU A 147 15.95 12.10 -16.14
CA LEU A 147 16.08 10.91 -16.99
C LEU A 147 14.97 10.84 -18.06
N ALA A 148 13.72 11.13 -17.67
CA ALA A 148 12.60 11.20 -18.61
C ALA A 148 12.78 12.30 -19.66
N GLY A 149 13.40 13.43 -19.31
CA GLY A 149 13.73 14.51 -20.25
C GLY A 149 14.88 14.15 -21.21
N TYR A 150 15.84 13.33 -20.77
CA TYR A 150 16.96 12.91 -21.63
C TYR A 150 16.51 11.95 -22.73
N PHE A 151 15.56 11.06 -22.46
CA PHE A 151 15.09 10.06 -23.44
C PHE A 151 14.65 10.65 -24.79
N PRO A 152 13.70 11.60 -24.87
CA PRO A 152 13.31 12.23 -26.14
C PRO A 152 14.41 13.11 -26.72
N THR A 153 15.23 13.73 -25.87
CA THR A 153 16.36 14.58 -26.30
C THR A 153 17.41 13.77 -27.07
N PHE A 154 17.79 12.60 -26.57
CA PHE A 154 18.66 11.67 -27.30
C PHE A 154 17.95 11.03 -28.50
N GLY A 155 16.63 10.88 -28.45
CA GLY A 155 15.83 10.51 -29.62
C GLY A 155 16.02 11.49 -30.78
N MET A 156 15.92 12.78 -30.50
CA MET A 156 16.15 13.86 -31.48
C MET A 156 17.62 13.91 -31.96
N LEU A 157 18.59 13.70 -31.07
CA LEU A 157 20.00 13.59 -31.47
C LEU A 157 20.21 12.40 -32.43
N GLY A 158 19.56 11.27 -32.18
CA GLY A 158 19.56 10.12 -33.08
C GLY A 158 18.97 10.44 -34.45
N THR A 159 17.92 11.27 -34.52
CA THR A 159 17.37 11.76 -35.79
C THR A 159 18.41 12.52 -36.59
N VAL A 160 19.17 13.40 -35.94
CA VAL A 160 20.24 14.17 -36.58
C VAL A 160 21.33 13.22 -37.09
N LEU A 161 21.74 12.23 -36.31
CA LEU A 161 22.73 11.23 -36.72
C LEU A 161 22.27 10.45 -37.97
N GLY A 162 21.01 10.01 -37.98
CA GLY A 162 20.45 9.29 -39.13
C GLY A 162 20.31 10.16 -40.38
N ILE A 163 19.95 11.45 -40.24
CA ILE A 163 19.93 12.40 -41.37
C ILE A 163 21.35 12.61 -41.93
N VAL A 164 22.35 12.79 -41.07
CA VAL A 164 23.75 12.94 -41.50
C VAL A 164 24.22 11.69 -42.25
N GLN A 165 23.87 10.50 -41.75
CA GLN A 165 24.20 9.24 -42.42
C GLN A 165 23.47 9.07 -43.75
N ALA A 166 22.20 9.50 -43.85
CA ALA A 166 21.41 9.45 -45.07
C ALA A 166 22.02 10.33 -46.17
N MET A 167 22.43 11.56 -45.82
CA MET A 167 23.10 12.48 -46.74
C MET A 167 24.44 11.94 -47.26
N GLY A 168 25.13 11.09 -46.49
CA GLY A 168 26.38 10.45 -46.91
C GLY A 168 26.20 9.26 -47.88
N ASN A 169 24.98 8.75 -48.05
CA ASN A 169 24.70 7.51 -48.80
C ASN A 169 23.55 7.66 -49.81
N LEU A 170 23.45 8.82 -50.47
CA LEU A 170 22.35 9.11 -51.42
C LEU A 170 22.31 8.16 -52.63
N ASP A 171 23.46 7.57 -52.98
CA ASP A 171 23.58 6.69 -54.13
C ASP A 171 23.23 5.21 -53.82
N ASP A 172 23.12 4.84 -52.53
CA ASP A 172 22.76 3.49 -52.08
C ASP A 172 21.41 3.50 -51.34
N MET A 173 20.37 3.01 -52.02
CA MET A 173 19.00 2.93 -51.49
C MET A 173 18.89 2.08 -50.22
N ALA A 174 19.72 1.04 -50.06
CA ALA A 174 19.69 0.21 -48.86
C ALA A 174 20.30 0.94 -47.67
N ALA A 175 21.46 1.56 -47.85
CA ALA A 175 22.10 2.38 -46.82
C ALA A 175 21.24 3.59 -46.43
N LEU A 176 20.60 4.23 -47.42
CA LEU A 176 19.65 5.32 -47.19
C LEU A 176 18.45 4.87 -46.34
N GLY A 177 17.85 3.71 -46.66
CA GLY A 177 16.75 3.13 -45.90
C GLY A 177 17.14 2.85 -44.44
N ASN A 178 18.33 2.30 -44.20
CA ASN A 178 18.84 2.05 -42.85
C ASN A 178 19.06 3.34 -42.06
N ALA A 179 19.61 4.38 -42.69
CA ALA A 179 19.84 5.67 -42.05
C ALA A 179 18.53 6.38 -41.65
N LEU A 180 17.51 6.29 -42.52
CA LEU A 180 16.17 6.79 -42.21
C LEU A 180 15.50 5.98 -41.08
N ALA A 181 15.65 4.66 -41.09
CA ALA A 181 15.13 3.80 -40.02
C ALA A 181 15.75 4.16 -38.66
N LEU A 182 17.08 4.35 -38.60
CA LEU A 182 17.78 4.82 -37.41
C LEU A 182 17.16 6.13 -36.88
N ALA A 183 16.95 7.12 -37.74
CA ALA A 183 16.41 8.42 -37.34
C ALA A 183 14.99 8.35 -36.74
N LEU A 184 14.14 7.48 -37.30
CA LEU A 184 12.76 7.31 -36.85
C LEU A 184 12.69 6.45 -35.59
N LEU A 185 13.47 5.37 -35.51
CA LEU A 185 13.49 4.46 -34.38
C LEU A 185 14.07 5.12 -33.12
N THR A 186 15.09 5.98 -33.23
CA THR A 186 15.59 6.73 -32.07
C THR A 186 14.52 7.65 -31.47
N THR A 187 13.74 8.31 -32.33
CA THR A 187 12.62 9.17 -31.89
C THR A 187 11.54 8.35 -31.19
N LEU A 188 11.16 7.21 -31.80
CA LEU A 188 10.18 6.29 -31.24
C LEU A 188 10.62 5.80 -29.85
N TYR A 189 11.85 5.29 -29.72
CA TYR A 189 12.37 4.78 -28.47
C TYR A 189 12.46 5.85 -27.39
N GLY A 190 12.92 7.06 -27.73
CA GLY A 190 13.02 8.16 -26.78
C GLY A 190 11.66 8.50 -26.17
N VAL A 191 10.64 8.71 -27.00
CA VAL A 191 9.28 9.01 -26.52
C VAL A 191 8.68 7.83 -25.76
N PHE A 192 8.90 6.60 -26.23
CA PHE A 192 8.39 5.38 -25.62
C PHE A 192 8.95 5.17 -24.21
N PHE A 193 10.27 5.20 -24.02
CA PHE A 193 10.88 5.01 -22.71
C PHE A 193 10.49 6.10 -21.72
N ALA A 194 10.47 7.37 -22.15
CA ALA A 194 10.07 8.49 -21.31
C ALA A 194 8.64 8.34 -20.80
N ASN A 195 7.68 8.15 -21.70
CA ASN A 195 6.26 8.24 -21.39
C ASN A 195 5.65 6.94 -20.84
N VAL A 196 6.17 5.79 -21.25
CA VAL A 196 5.63 4.49 -20.81
C VAL A 196 6.27 4.03 -19.52
N PHE A 197 7.58 4.27 -19.34
CA PHE A 197 8.32 3.70 -18.22
C PHE A 197 8.69 4.73 -17.16
N VAL A 198 9.26 5.89 -17.50
CA VAL A 198 9.89 6.77 -16.50
C VAL A 198 8.90 7.77 -15.91
N LEU A 199 8.18 8.53 -16.74
CA LEU A 199 7.23 9.56 -16.30
C LEU A 199 6.12 9.03 -15.39
N PRO A 200 5.46 7.88 -15.68
CA PRO A 200 4.44 7.33 -14.79
C PRO A 200 4.98 6.98 -13.40
N VAL A 201 6.23 6.51 -13.34
CA VAL A 201 6.90 6.17 -12.08
C VAL A 201 7.27 7.42 -11.30
N SER A 202 7.83 8.44 -11.97
CA SER A 202 8.09 9.75 -11.35
C SER A 202 6.81 10.35 -10.76
N GLY A 203 5.74 10.43 -11.57
CA GLY A 203 4.44 10.94 -11.12
C GLY A 203 3.86 10.16 -9.95
N LYS A 204 4.05 8.83 -9.93
CA LYS A 204 3.58 8.01 -8.81
C LYS A 204 4.37 8.26 -7.52
N LEU A 205 5.69 8.41 -7.60
CA LEU A 205 6.52 8.73 -6.45
C LEU A 205 6.27 10.15 -5.94
N LYS A 206 6.04 11.13 -6.82
CA LYS A 206 5.56 12.48 -6.44
C LYS A 206 4.28 12.41 -5.61
N SER A 207 3.27 11.73 -6.14
CA SER A 207 1.99 11.55 -5.45
C SER A 207 2.15 10.88 -4.09
N LYS A 208 3.05 9.90 -3.96
CA LYS A 208 3.34 9.26 -2.67
C LYS A 208 4.04 10.19 -1.70
N ASN A 209 5.02 10.96 -2.16
CA ASN A 209 5.71 11.95 -1.33
C ASN A 209 4.71 12.96 -0.75
N THR A 210 3.79 13.47 -1.57
CA THR A 210 2.74 14.39 -1.09
C THR A 210 1.86 13.76 -0.02
N VAL A 211 1.44 12.50 -0.20
CA VAL A 211 0.62 11.79 0.80
C VAL A 211 1.41 11.51 2.07
N GLU A 212 2.67 11.10 1.96
CA GLU A 212 3.55 10.86 3.11
C GLU A 212 3.82 12.14 3.90
N ALA A 213 4.09 13.26 3.21
CA ALA A 213 4.29 14.57 3.83
C ALA A 213 3.04 15.01 4.61
N LEU A 214 1.87 14.88 3.98
CA LEU A 214 0.59 15.20 4.62
C LEU A 214 0.33 14.34 5.87
N VAL A 215 0.55 13.02 5.77
CA VAL A 215 0.40 12.09 6.91
C VAL A 215 1.35 12.45 8.05
N LYS A 216 2.62 12.76 7.76
CA LYS A 216 3.58 13.19 8.77
C LYS A 216 3.21 14.53 9.40
N GLY A 217 2.75 15.49 8.60
CA GLY A 217 2.23 16.77 9.10
C GLY A 217 1.07 16.59 10.07
N MET A 218 0.10 15.72 9.74
CA MET A 218 -1.00 15.37 10.65
C MET A 218 -0.50 14.79 11.98
N TYR A 219 0.52 13.91 11.95
CA TYR A 219 1.11 13.38 13.17
C TYR A 219 1.82 14.46 14.00
N ILE A 220 2.53 15.40 13.37
CA ILE A 220 3.18 16.53 14.06
C ILE A 220 2.12 17.36 14.79
N ASP A 221 1.10 17.82 14.08
CA ASP A 221 0.05 18.67 14.67
C ASP A 221 -0.72 17.93 15.76
N GLY A 222 -0.99 16.64 15.56
CA GLY A 222 -1.68 15.81 16.56
C GLY A 222 -0.86 15.59 17.82
N MET A 223 0.45 15.35 17.69
CA MET A 223 1.34 15.19 18.84
C MET A 223 1.47 16.49 19.64
N LEU A 224 1.59 17.63 18.97
CA LEU A 224 1.63 18.93 19.63
C LEU A 224 0.30 19.27 20.31
N ALA A 225 -0.84 18.91 19.70
CA ALA A 225 -2.15 19.08 20.32
C ALA A 225 -2.33 18.20 21.57
N ILE A 226 -1.82 16.97 21.57
CA ILE A 226 -1.79 16.09 22.74
C ILE A 226 -0.94 16.72 23.86
N GLN A 227 0.23 17.24 23.50
CA GLN A 227 1.12 17.90 24.46
C GLN A 227 0.49 19.15 25.09
N ALA A 228 -0.26 19.94 24.29
CA ALA A 228 -1.01 21.09 24.76
C ALA A 228 -2.23 20.72 25.64
N GLY A 229 -2.51 19.43 25.85
CA GLY A 229 -3.65 18.97 26.65
C GLY A 229 -5.00 19.11 25.94
N SER A 230 -5.00 19.17 24.60
CA SER A 230 -6.24 19.27 23.82
C SER A 230 -7.11 18.04 24.01
N THR A 231 -8.43 18.23 23.94
CA THR A 231 -9.37 17.10 24.07
C THR A 231 -9.35 16.23 22.81
N ALA A 232 -9.62 14.93 22.95
CA ALA A 232 -9.69 14.01 21.82
C ALA A 232 -10.72 14.43 20.76
N ASP A 233 -11.81 15.10 21.15
CA ASP A 233 -12.80 15.66 20.22
C ASP A 233 -12.24 16.86 19.43
N THR A 234 -11.45 17.72 20.09
CA THR A 234 -10.75 18.81 19.42
C THR A 234 -9.73 18.28 18.42
N ILE A 235 -8.94 17.28 18.81
CA ILE A 235 -7.95 16.63 17.94
C ILE A 235 -8.65 15.94 16.77
N ASP A 236 -9.76 15.23 16.99
CA ASP A 236 -10.55 14.61 15.93
C ASP A 236 -11.02 15.65 14.89
N LYS A 237 -11.54 16.79 15.34
CA LYS A 237 -11.97 17.90 14.45
C LYS A 237 -10.82 18.48 13.64
N VAL A 238 -9.66 18.71 14.26
CA VAL A 238 -8.45 19.19 13.58
C VAL A 238 -7.95 18.15 12.59
N MET A 239 -7.84 16.88 12.98
CA MET A 239 -7.37 15.82 12.06
C MET A 239 -8.33 15.62 10.89
N LYS A 240 -9.64 15.71 11.12
CA LYS A 240 -10.64 15.68 10.05
C LYS A 240 -10.50 16.88 9.10
N SER A 241 -9.99 18.03 9.55
CA SER A 241 -9.80 19.17 8.64
C SER A 241 -8.82 18.86 7.49
N TYR A 242 -7.85 17.96 7.72
CA TYR A 242 -6.88 17.49 6.72
C TYR A 242 -7.44 16.48 5.71
N VAL A 243 -8.66 15.98 5.94
CA VAL A 243 -9.25 14.88 5.18
C VAL A 243 -10.38 15.41 4.29
N ASP A 244 -10.44 14.96 3.04
CA ASP A 244 -11.50 15.31 2.08
C ASP A 244 -12.89 14.91 2.59
N GLU A 245 -13.94 15.63 2.20
CA GLU A 245 -15.32 15.39 2.64
C GLU A 245 -15.81 13.95 2.39
N LYS A 246 -15.39 13.31 1.28
CA LYS A 246 -15.68 11.89 1.00
C LYS A 246 -15.00 10.94 1.99
N MET A 247 -13.80 11.27 2.41
CA MET A 247 -13.02 10.49 3.37
C MET A 247 -13.50 10.79 4.81
N ARG A 248 -13.93 12.02 5.11
CA ARG A 248 -14.68 12.37 6.34
C ARG A 248 -15.97 11.58 6.43
N ALA A 249 -16.75 11.51 5.35
CA ALA A 249 -17.96 10.69 5.29
C ALA A 249 -17.67 9.19 5.46
N LYS A 250 -16.45 8.71 5.14
CA LYS A 250 -16.04 7.32 5.41
C LYS A 250 -15.63 7.11 6.88
N ILE A 251 -15.01 8.11 7.50
CA ILE A 251 -14.66 8.13 8.93
C ILE A 251 -15.90 8.32 9.81
N GLU A 252 -16.86 9.16 9.39
CA GLU A 252 -18.08 9.53 10.11
C GLU A 252 -19.27 8.63 9.75
N GLY A 253 -19.28 8.05 8.55
CA GLY A 253 -20.40 7.35 7.95
C GLY A 253 -20.13 5.87 7.72
N GLY A 254 -20.37 5.08 8.77
CA GLY A 254 -20.72 3.66 8.67
C GLY A 254 -21.99 3.34 7.85
N LYS A 255 -22.37 4.16 6.86
CA LYS A 255 -23.42 4.04 5.84
C LYS A 255 -22.94 4.88 4.64
N ILE A 256 -22.81 4.38 3.40
CA ILE A 256 -23.83 3.81 2.52
C ILE A 256 -23.14 2.90 1.49
N GLY A 257 -23.76 1.75 1.18
CA GLY A 257 -23.36 0.86 0.07
C GLY A 257 -22.95 -0.57 0.46
N LYS A 258 -23.46 -1.13 1.56
CA LYS A 258 -23.14 -2.51 1.95
C LYS A 258 -23.69 -3.56 0.96
N LYS A 259 -22.81 -4.28 0.27
CA LYS A 259 -22.97 -5.74 0.22
C LYS A 259 -22.78 -6.24 1.66
N LYS A 260 -23.80 -6.92 2.20
CA LYS A 260 -24.03 -7.19 3.63
C LYS A 260 -22.95 -8.04 4.34
N THR A 261 -21.88 -8.45 3.68
CA THR A 261 -20.87 -9.40 4.20
C THR A 261 -19.61 -8.78 4.80
N ASP A 262 -19.23 -7.55 4.46
CA ASP A 262 -17.84 -7.09 4.69
C ASP A 262 -17.59 -6.36 6.03
N LYS A 263 -18.61 -6.05 6.84
CA LYS A 263 -18.38 -5.38 8.15
C LYS A 263 -17.73 -6.27 9.20
N HIS A 264 -17.73 -7.59 9.01
CA HIS A 264 -17.11 -8.50 9.98
C HIS A 264 -15.57 -8.54 9.84
N ILE A 265 -15.06 -8.22 8.65
CA ILE A 265 -13.62 -8.26 8.33
C ILE A 265 -12.86 -7.11 9.03
N GLU A 266 -13.54 -6.00 9.27
CA GLU A 266 -12.96 -4.79 9.86
C GLU A 266 -12.48 -5.04 11.30
N TYR A 267 -13.24 -5.75 12.14
CA TYR A 267 -12.80 -6.11 13.50
C TYR A 267 -11.70 -7.16 13.52
N THR A 268 -11.74 -8.13 12.60
CA THR A 268 -10.70 -9.17 12.51
C THR A 268 -9.36 -8.63 12.06
N THR A 269 -9.33 -7.43 11.46
CA THR A 269 -8.09 -6.75 11.04
C THR A 269 -7.28 -6.27 12.25
N TYR A 270 -7.92 -6.11 13.41
CA TYR A 270 -7.29 -5.69 14.66
C TYR A 270 -6.96 -6.88 15.58
N MET A 271 -7.32 -8.10 15.19
CA MET A 271 -6.99 -9.33 15.93
C MET A 271 -5.56 -9.78 15.61
N ASN A 272 -4.95 -10.51 16.55
CA ASN A 272 -3.70 -11.23 16.28
C ASN A 272 -3.90 -12.17 15.07
N PRO A 273 -2.94 -12.30 14.14
CA PRO A 273 -3.03 -13.17 12.96
C PRO A 273 -3.67 -14.55 13.17
N GLN A 274 -3.41 -15.21 14.31
CA GLN A 274 -4.01 -16.51 14.64
C GLN A 274 -5.51 -16.42 14.96
N ASP A 275 -5.92 -15.40 15.71
CA ASP A 275 -7.32 -15.15 16.06
C ASP A 275 -8.11 -14.64 14.85
N GLN A 276 -7.46 -13.87 13.97
CA GLN A 276 -8.00 -13.43 12.69
C GLN A 276 -8.33 -14.62 11.78
N GLU A 277 -7.42 -15.58 11.64
CA GLU A 277 -7.65 -16.78 10.83
C GLU A 277 -8.83 -17.62 11.37
N ARG A 278 -8.89 -17.79 12.69
CA ARG A 278 -9.99 -18.51 13.36
C ARG A 278 -11.33 -17.79 13.21
N ALA A 279 -11.36 -16.47 13.38
CA ALA A 279 -12.57 -15.68 13.24
C ALA A 279 -13.09 -15.71 11.79
N LEU A 280 -12.21 -15.63 10.79
CA LEU A 280 -12.57 -15.72 9.37
C LEU A 280 -13.07 -17.13 9.00
N ALA A 281 -12.42 -18.18 9.51
CA ALA A 281 -12.86 -19.57 9.32
C ALA A 281 -14.27 -19.80 9.91
N LEU A 282 -14.50 -19.31 11.13
CA LEU A 282 -15.80 -19.38 11.80
C LEU A 282 -16.88 -18.64 11.01
N MET A 283 -16.58 -17.43 10.51
CA MET A 283 -17.53 -16.68 9.67
C MET A 283 -17.89 -17.44 8.40
N ALA A 284 -16.91 -18.08 7.75
CA ALA A 284 -17.13 -18.85 6.54
C ALA A 284 -18.00 -20.08 6.81
N GLU A 285 -17.74 -20.80 7.91
CA GLU A 285 -18.53 -21.95 8.36
C GLU A 285 -19.96 -21.56 8.73
N VAL A 286 -20.13 -20.52 9.56
CA VAL A 286 -21.44 -20.00 9.94
C VAL A 286 -22.20 -19.52 8.70
N LYS A 287 -21.53 -18.85 7.74
CA LYS A 287 -22.16 -18.43 6.49
C LYS A 287 -22.68 -19.62 5.69
N LYS A 288 -21.85 -20.65 5.48
CA LYS A 288 -22.20 -21.86 4.75
C LYS A 288 -23.41 -22.59 5.36
N HIS A 289 -23.42 -22.78 6.67
CA HIS A 289 -24.52 -23.48 7.35
C HIS A 289 -25.77 -22.62 7.56
N THR A 290 -25.64 -21.28 7.64
CA THR A 290 -26.80 -20.37 7.67
C THR A 290 -27.51 -20.34 6.32
N GLU A 291 -26.76 -20.34 5.21
CA GLU A 291 -27.32 -20.39 3.84
C GLU A 291 -28.01 -21.74 3.57
N ALA A 292 -27.51 -22.83 4.13
CA ALA A 292 -28.13 -24.16 4.08
C ALA A 292 -29.32 -24.36 5.06
N LYS A 293 -29.63 -23.37 5.93
CA LYS A 293 -30.63 -23.46 7.02
C LYS A 293 -30.42 -24.61 8.03
N GLU A 294 -29.18 -25.05 8.21
CA GLU A 294 -28.86 -26.22 9.04
C GLU A 294 -28.59 -25.87 10.52
N ILE A 295 -28.28 -24.61 10.83
CA ILE A 295 -27.92 -24.16 12.18
C ILE A 295 -28.82 -23.03 12.68
N GLY A 296 -29.14 -23.07 13.97
CA GLY A 296 -29.94 -22.05 14.66
C GLY A 296 -29.09 -21.00 15.38
N ILE A 297 -29.77 -20.01 15.98
CA ILE A 297 -29.14 -18.93 16.77
C ILE A 297 -28.27 -19.48 17.90
N GLU A 298 -28.76 -20.50 18.58
CA GLU A 298 -28.08 -21.07 19.75
C GLU A 298 -26.79 -21.81 19.36
N ASP A 299 -26.75 -22.44 18.19
CA ASP A 299 -25.54 -23.09 17.68
C ASP A 299 -24.48 -22.04 17.32
N VAL A 300 -24.89 -20.93 16.70
CA VAL A 300 -24.00 -19.80 16.38
C VAL A 300 -23.44 -19.15 17.65
N LYS A 301 -24.25 -18.99 18.71
CA LYS A 301 -23.77 -18.51 20.00
C LYS A 301 -22.74 -19.45 20.63
N LEU A 302 -22.95 -20.76 20.52
CA LEU A 302 -22.03 -21.76 21.05
C LEU A 302 -20.67 -21.68 20.34
N MET A 303 -20.69 -21.59 19.01
CA MET A 303 -19.49 -21.45 18.17
C MET A 303 -18.73 -20.16 18.46
N LEU A 304 -19.43 -19.03 18.63
CA LEU A 304 -18.81 -17.76 19.02
C LEU A 304 -18.26 -17.80 20.46
N ALA A 305 -18.92 -18.49 21.38
CA ALA A 305 -18.44 -18.67 22.75
C ALA A 305 -17.17 -19.54 22.80
N GLU A 306 -17.07 -20.57 21.94
CA GLU A 306 -15.85 -21.36 21.77
C GLU A 306 -14.71 -20.51 21.22
N LEU A 307 -14.98 -19.66 20.20
CA LEU A 307 -14.01 -18.69 19.68
C LEU A 307 -13.47 -17.74 20.77
N ILE A 308 -14.36 -17.19 21.62
CA ILE A 308 -13.96 -16.30 22.72
C ILE A 308 -13.10 -17.03 23.75
N ASN A 309 -13.38 -18.31 24.02
CA ASN A 309 -12.64 -19.09 25.00
C ASN A 309 -11.24 -19.50 24.51
N GLU A 310 -11.08 -19.73 23.21
CA GLU A 310 -9.81 -20.12 22.58
C GLU A 310 -8.95 -18.94 22.10
N ALA A 311 -9.48 -17.71 22.12
CA ALA A 311 -8.78 -16.50 21.67
C ALA A 311 -7.76 -15.98 22.72
N ASP A 312 -6.65 -15.44 22.22
CA ASP A 312 -5.64 -14.79 23.05
C ASP A 312 -6.16 -13.44 23.57
N ASP A 313 -6.83 -12.66 22.71
CA ASP A 313 -7.52 -11.42 23.09
C ASP A 313 -9.04 -11.65 23.26
N LYS A 314 -9.43 -11.96 24.50
CA LYS A 314 -10.83 -12.23 24.87
C LYS A 314 -11.72 -10.99 24.76
N THR A 315 -11.18 -9.80 24.98
CA THR A 315 -11.92 -8.53 24.94
C THR A 315 -12.34 -8.18 23.52
N LEU A 316 -11.37 -8.17 22.60
CA LEU A 316 -11.61 -7.85 21.21
C LEU A 316 -12.48 -8.92 20.51
N THR A 317 -12.26 -10.19 20.84
CA THR A 317 -13.06 -11.32 20.30
C THR A 317 -14.50 -11.31 20.82
N LYS A 318 -14.72 -10.86 22.06
CA LYS A 318 -16.07 -10.69 22.63
C LYS A 318 -16.82 -9.53 21.97
N ASP A 319 -16.15 -8.41 21.70
CA ASP A 319 -16.75 -7.29 20.97
C ASP A 319 -17.12 -7.67 19.55
N PHE A 320 -16.21 -8.37 18.87
CA PHE A 320 -16.48 -8.97 17.57
C PHE A 320 -17.72 -9.89 17.58
N ALA A 321 -17.81 -10.81 18.55
CA ALA A 321 -18.93 -11.75 18.64
C ALA A 321 -20.28 -11.04 18.91
N ASN A 322 -20.28 -10.04 19.79
CA ASN A 322 -21.46 -9.23 20.09
C ASN A 322 -21.95 -8.45 18.86
N GLU A 323 -21.02 -7.87 18.12
CA GLU A 323 -21.30 -7.16 16.87
C GLU A 323 -21.83 -8.13 15.79
N TYR A 324 -21.22 -9.32 15.67
CA TYR A 324 -21.65 -10.36 14.74
C TYR A 324 -23.12 -10.77 14.98
N MET A 325 -23.52 -10.93 16.24
CA MET A 325 -24.88 -11.28 16.63
C MET A 325 -25.93 -10.20 16.34
N LYS A 326 -25.55 -8.91 16.35
CA LYS A 326 -26.49 -7.79 16.10
C LYS A 326 -26.91 -7.65 14.63
N TYR A 327 -26.10 -8.12 13.68
CA TYR A 327 -26.26 -7.77 12.26
C TYR A 327 -26.87 -8.86 11.35
N LYS A 328 -27.14 -10.07 11.86
CA LYS A 328 -27.97 -11.07 11.14
C LYS A 328 -29.38 -11.16 11.75
N PRO A 329 -30.47 -11.07 10.96
CA PRO A 329 -31.79 -11.49 11.41
C PRO A 329 -31.83 -13.02 11.34
N VAL A 330 -31.19 -13.69 12.29
CA VAL A 330 -31.31 -15.14 12.39
C VAL A 330 -32.73 -15.42 12.87
N LYS A 331 -33.61 -15.91 11.98
CA LYS A 331 -34.96 -16.31 12.37
C LYS A 331 -34.84 -17.50 13.34
N LYS A 332 -35.56 -17.45 14.47
CA LYS A 332 -35.70 -18.62 15.37
C LYS A 332 -36.28 -19.77 14.55
N LEU A 333 -35.52 -20.85 14.37
CA LEU A 333 -36.09 -22.13 13.94
C LEU A 333 -36.98 -22.66 15.09
N PRO A 334 -38.14 -23.25 14.79
CA PRO A 334 -38.99 -23.86 15.82
C PRO A 334 -38.22 -24.97 16.54
N LYS A 335 -38.40 -25.05 17.87
CA LYS A 335 -37.70 -25.98 18.77
C LYS A 335 -37.79 -27.40 18.24
N GLY A 336 -36.69 -27.93 17.69
CA GLY A 336 -36.71 -29.28 17.13
C GLY A 336 -35.50 -29.71 16.31
N SER A 337 -34.28 -29.28 16.62
CA SER A 337 -33.07 -29.85 15.99
C SER A 337 -31.89 -29.79 16.95
N LYS A 338 -31.76 -30.82 17.79
CA LYS A 338 -30.54 -31.02 18.60
C LYS A 338 -29.42 -31.43 17.65
N MET A 339 -28.34 -30.66 17.64
CA MET A 339 -27.08 -31.04 17.00
C MET A 339 -26.57 -32.35 17.62
N LYS A 340 -26.45 -33.41 16.82
CA LYS A 340 -25.73 -34.63 17.22
C LYS A 340 -24.26 -34.27 17.37
N GLY A 341 -23.75 -34.38 18.60
CA GLY A 341 -22.36 -34.10 18.95
C GLY A 341 -21.38 -34.87 18.07
N LYS A 342 -20.52 -34.14 17.35
CA LYS A 342 -19.36 -34.70 16.66
C LYS A 342 -18.15 -34.53 17.59
N LYS A 343 -17.74 -35.62 18.23
CA LYS A 343 -16.48 -35.74 18.97
C LYS A 343 -15.32 -35.24 18.09
N ARG A 344 -14.67 -34.13 18.47
CA ARG A 344 -13.34 -33.76 17.93
C ARG A 344 -12.35 -34.83 18.42
N LYS A 345 -11.75 -35.56 17.47
CA LYS A 345 -10.58 -36.43 17.71
C LYS A 345 -9.48 -35.59 18.34
N LYS A 346 -9.11 -35.87 19.59
CA LYS A 346 -7.84 -35.44 20.16
C LYS A 346 -6.72 -36.16 19.40
N GLY A 347 -5.86 -35.39 18.73
CA GLY A 347 -4.58 -35.87 18.23
C GLY A 347 -3.72 -36.34 19.41
N GLY A 348 -3.17 -37.54 19.29
CA GLY A 348 -2.34 -38.15 20.31
C GLY A 348 -0.98 -37.44 20.42
N ALA A 349 -0.58 -37.18 21.66
CA ALA A 349 0.81 -37.03 22.05
C ALA A 349 1.09 -38.05 23.17
N GLY A 350 2.25 -38.70 23.04
CA GLY A 350 2.73 -39.89 23.74
C GLY A 350 2.37 -40.07 25.21
N GLY A 351 2.04 -41.33 25.54
CA GLY A 351 2.00 -41.86 26.90
C GLY A 351 2.27 -43.35 26.88
N LYS A 352 3.56 -43.73 26.88
CA LYS A 352 4.03 -45.10 27.16
C LYS A 352 3.35 -45.62 28.43
N LYS A 353 2.61 -46.73 28.36
CA LYS A 353 2.60 -47.74 29.43
C LYS A 353 2.60 -49.14 28.83
N ARG A 354 3.65 -49.87 29.20
CA ARG A 354 3.91 -51.27 28.89
C ARG A 354 2.81 -52.16 29.46
N ARG A 355 2.54 -53.23 28.73
CA ARG A 355 1.79 -54.41 29.16
C ARG A 355 2.38 -54.98 30.45
N ILE A 356 1.50 -55.34 31.37
CA ILE A 356 1.65 -56.53 32.21
C ILE A 356 0.35 -57.29 32.00
N ALA A 357 0.43 -58.41 31.29
CA ALA A 357 -0.53 -59.49 31.35
C ALA A 357 0.29 -60.69 31.78
N ASP A 358 -0.18 -61.33 32.84
CA ASP A 358 0.27 -62.63 33.29
C ASP A 358 0.10 -63.69 32.18
N ASP A 359 0.85 -64.78 32.38
CA ASP A 359 1.09 -65.98 31.57
C ASP A 359 2.20 -65.90 30.50
#